data_AF-A0A925GVZ0-F1
#
_entry.id   AF-A0A925GVZ0-F1
#
_cell.length_a   1.000
_cell.length_b   1.000
_cell.length_c   1.000
_cell.angle_alpha   90.00
_cell.angle_beta   90.00
_cell.angle_gamma   90.00
#
_symmetry.space_group_name_H-M   'P 1'
#
loop_
_entity.id
_entity.type
_entity.pdbx_description
1 polymer ?
#
loop_
_entity_poly.entity_id
_entity_poly.type
_entity_poly.pdbx_seq_one_letter_code
_entity_poly.pdbx_strand_id
1 'polypeptide(L)' 'METYVINPRAFGEMTEDQFFQFCLDNSTLRIERNSGGQIIIMPPTGS' A
#
# COMPACT_ATOMS: atom_id res chain seq x y z
N MET A 1 -16.90 4.33 0.13
CA MET A 1 -15.68 3.84 -0.55
C MET A 1 -14.85 3.13 0.50
N GLU A 2 -14.47 1.87 0.27
CA GLU A 2 -13.88 1.00 1.30
C GLU A 2 -12.35 1.06 1.27
N THR A 3 -11.74 1.06 2.45
CA THR A 3 -10.30 0.94 2.63
C THR A 3 -9.93 -0.54 2.68
N TYR A 4 -8.88 -0.93 1.97
CA TYR A 4 -8.38 -2.30 2.00
C TYR A 4 -7.09 -2.38 2.81
N VAL A 5 -7.00 -3.39 3.68
CA VAL A 5 -5.80 -3.68 4.47
C VAL A 5 -5.23 -5.01 4.03
N ILE A 6 -3.99 -5.00 3.54
CA ILE A 6 -3.27 -6.18 3.10
C ILE A 6 -2.18 -6.51 4.13
N ASN A 7 -2.14 -7.77 4.55
CA ASN A 7 -1.10 -8.29 5.42
C ASN A 7 -0.04 -9.03 4.59
N PRO A 8 1.16 -8.48 4.44
CA PRO A 8 2.17 -9.06 3.55
C PRO A 8 2.88 -10.29 4.12
N ARG A 9 2.59 -10.71 5.36
CA ARG A 9 3.25 -11.88 5.99
C ARG A 9 3.17 -13.17 5.17
N ALA A 10 2.15 -13.32 4.32
CA ALA A 10 1.99 -14.49 3.46
C ALA A 10 2.95 -14.52 2.26
N PHE A 11 3.48 -13.37 1.84
CA PHE A 11 4.33 -13.26 0.64
C PHE A 11 5.66 -12.53 0.88
N GLY A 12 5.95 -12.14 2.12
CA GLY A 12 7.17 -11.43 2.51
C GLY A 12 6.99 -9.91 2.53
N GLU A 13 7.76 -9.25 3.39
CA GLU A 13 7.75 -7.78 3.48
C GLU A 13 8.59 -7.16 2.35
N MET A 14 8.11 -6.04 1.80
CA MET A 14 8.88 -5.23 0.85
C MET A 14 9.96 -4.41 1.55
N THR A 15 11.11 -4.24 0.89
CA THR A 15 12.07 -3.21 1.26
C THR A 15 11.49 -1.81 1.04
N GLU A 16 12.16 -0.77 1.54
CA GLU A 16 11.74 0.62 1.32
C GLU A 16 11.70 0.96 -0.18
N ASP A 17 12.71 0.57 -0.94
CA ASP A 17 12.77 0.80 -2.40
C ASP A 17 11.65 0.07 -3.15
N GLN A 18 11.37 -1.18 -2.79
CA GLN A 18 10.27 -1.96 -3.38
C GLN A 18 8.92 -1.34 -3.06
N PHE A 19 8.72 -0.88 -1.82
CA PHE A 19 7.50 -0.21 -1.42
C PHE A 19 7.33 1.14 -2.15
N PHE A 20 8.42 1.90 -2.31
CA PHE A 20 8.40 3.15 -3.07
C PHE A 20 8.04 2.91 -4.54
N GLN A 21 8.65 1.94 -5.20
CA GLN A 21 8.31 1.58 -6.57
C GLN A 21 6.86 1.10 -6.70
N PHE A 22 6.39 0.28 -5.76
CA PHE A 22 4.99 -0.16 -5.70
C PHE A 22 4.01 1.02 -5.63
N CYS A 23 4.33 2.06 -4.86
CA CYS A 23 3.54 3.30 -4.82
C CYS A 23 3.57 4.05 -6.17
N LEU A 24 4.72 4.14 -6.84
CA LEU A 24 4.83 4.79 -8.14
C LEU A 24 3.99 4.08 -9.22
N ASP A 25 4.09 2.75 -9.28
CA ASP A 25 3.36 1.91 -10.23
C ASP A 25 1.84 2.04 -10.05
N ASN A 26 1.40 2.38 -8.84
CA ASN A 26 0.01 2.56 -8.45
C ASN A 26 -0.30 4.02 -8.05
N SER A 27 0.30 4.99 -8.75
CA SER A 27 0.21 6.43 -8.43
C SER A 27 -1.21 7.04 -8.37
N THR A 28 -2.20 6.34 -8.91
CA THR A 28 -3.62 6.73 -8.81
C THR A 28 -4.27 6.36 -7.47
N LEU A 29 -3.63 5.48 -6.71
CA LEU A 29 -4.06 5.01 -5.40
C LEU A 29 -3.27 5.70 -4.30
N ARG A 30 -3.92 5.91 -3.15
CA ARG A 30 -3.22 6.29 -1.92
C ARG A 30 -2.84 5.02 -1.18
N ILE A 31 -1.55 4.74 -1.14
CA ILE A 31 -0.97 3.54 -0.53
C ILE A 31 -0.11 3.96 0.67
N GLU A 32 -0.32 3.33 1.82
CA GLU A 32 0.44 3.57 3.05
C GLU A 32 0.94 2.25 3.64
N ARG A 33 2.11 2.28 4.29
CA ARG A 33 2.61 1.16 5.12
C ARG A 33 2.64 1.62 6.57
N ASN A 34 1.94 0.90 7.45
CA ASN A 34 1.96 1.22 8.86
C ASN A 34 3.18 0.60 9.58
N SER A 35 3.37 0.96 10.86
CA SER A 35 4.47 0.44 11.70
C SER A 35 4.43 -1.08 11.92
N GLY A 36 3.28 -1.72 11.70
CA GLY A 36 3.11 -3.17 11.74
C GLY A 36 3.42 -3.86 10.41
N GLY A 37 3.87 -3.12 9.40
CA GLY A 37 4.19 -3.63 8.07
C GLY A 37 2.96 -3.91 7.20
N GLN A 38 1.75 -3.52 7.61
CA GLN A 38 0.54 -3.71 6.81
C GLN A 38 0.45 -2.63 5.73
N ILE A 39 -0.07 -3.00 4.56
CA ILE A 39 -0.33 -2.09 3.45
C ILE A 39 -1.79 -1.67 3.52
N ILE A 40 -2.02 -0.36 3.51
CA ILE A 40 -3.34 0.26 3.53
C ILE A 40 -3.54 0.92 2.17
N ILE A 41 -4.57 0.49 1.44
CA ILE A 41 -4.96 1.08 0.17
C ILE A 41 -6.24 1.87 0.42
N MET A 42 -6.12 3.19 0.29
CA MET A 42 -7.26 4.08 0.37
C MET A 42 -7.79 4.36 -1.05
N PRO A 43 -9.11 4.50 -1.17
CA PRO A 43 -9.71 4.90 -2.43
C PRO A 43 -9.18 6.26 -2.91
N PRO A 44 -9.13 6.51 -4.24
CA PRO A 44 -8.72 7.79 -4.77
C PRO A 44 -9.64 8.91 -4.25
N THR A 45 -9.04 9.98 -3.74
CA THR A 45 -9.77 11.22 -3.45
C THR A 45 -10.00 11.96 -4.76
N GLY A 46 -11.17 11.75 -5.37
CA GLY A 46 -11.54 12.38 -6.63
C GLY A 46 -12.54 11.55 -7.43
N SER A 47 -13.77 11.46 -6.92
CA SER A 47 -14.96 11.11 -7.70
C SER A 47 -15.80 12.36 -7.93
#